data_AF-A0A3B0V062-F1
#
_entry.id   AF-A0A3B0V062-F1
#
_cell.length_a   1.000
_cell.length_b   1.000
_cell.length_c   1.000
_cell.angle_alpha   90.00
_cell.angle_beta   90.00
_cell.angle_gamma   90.00
#
_symmetry.space_group_name_H-M   'P 1'
#
loop_
_entity.id
_entity.type
_entity.pdbx_description
1 polymer ?
#
loop_
_entity_poly.entity_id
_entity_poly.type
_entity_poly.pdbx_seq_one_letter_code
_entity_poly.pdbx_strand_id
1 'polypeptide(L)'
;MKWFIRFFVCALLLPVTAYADTSGILNTKHNLSVTGPGPIHALTETRICIFCHTPHNATPNTPLWNREITHGVNYQTYNSTTFNVSLSQPTGSSRLCLSCHDGTIALGQVKSVTGGIKMNMELTGRPSLLGTDLRDDHPFSFPYAEGLAQNPQLKPRPTDLQFENGDVIQC
;
A
#
# COMPACT_ATOMS: atom_id res chain seq x y z
N MET A 1 61.28 4.80 46.29
CA MET A 1 59.84 4.46 46.40
C MET A 1 59.08 5.35 45.41
N LYS A 2 58.71 4.83 44.23
CA LYS A 2 57.98 5.59 43.20
C LYS A 2 56.65 4.89 42.97
N TRP A 3 55.55 5.56 43.29
CA TRP A 3 54.19 5.01 43.25
C TRP A 3 53.61 5.23 41.85
N PHE A 4 53.35 4.14 41.12
CA PHE A 4 52.69 4.18 39.82
C PHE A 4 51.17 4.12 40.03
N ILE A 5 50.49 5.24 39.85
CA ILE A 5 49.03 5.30 39.82
C ILE A 5 48.59 4.81 38.43
N ARG A 6 48.03 3.59 38.37
CA ARG A 6 47.39 3.06 37.16
C ARG A 6 45.96 3.63 37.09
N PHE A 7 45.72 4.57 36.19
CA PHE A 7 44.37 4.99 35.82
C PHE A 7 43.67 3.85 35.08
N PHE A 8 42.76 3.16 35.76
CA PHE A 8 41.85 2.21 35.14
C PHE A 8 40.72 3.00 34.45
N VAL A 9 40.82 3.18 33.13
CA VAL A 9 39.73 3.75 32.34
C VAL A 9 38.67 2.66 32.17
N CYS A 10 37.63 2.73 33.00
CA CYS A 10 36.46 1.87 32.86
C CYS A 10 35.62 2.39 31.68
N ALA A 11 35.75 1.75 30.52
CA ALA A 11 34.94 2.06 29.35
C ALA A 11 33.49 1.66 29.63
N LEU A 12 32.64 2.65 29.89
CA LEU A 12 31.20 2.48 30.12
C LEU A 12 30.55 2.04 28.80
N LEU A 13 30.31 0.74 28.64
CA LEU A 13 29.53 0.18 27.53
C LEU A 13 28.06 0.57 27.71
N LEU A 14 27.66 1.68 27.08
CA LEU A 14 26.25 2.05 26.96
C LEU A 14 25.54 0.99 26.10
N PRO A 15 24.45 0.37 26.59
CA PRO A 15 23.66 -0.52 25.76
C PRO A 15 22.99 0.32 24.66
N VAL A 16 23.43 0.13 23.42
CA VAL A 16 22.70 0.62 22.25
C VAL A 16 21.43 -0.20 22.15
N THR A 17 20.32 0.31 22.68
CA THR A 17 19.01 -0.24 22.41
C THR A 17 18.70 0.03 20.94
N ALA A 18 18.87 -0.99 20.09
CA ALA A 18 18.36 -0.97 18.74
C ALA A 18 16.83 -0.91 18.83
N TYR A 19 16.27 0.27 18.58
CA TYR A 19 14.84 0.41 18.33
C TYR A 19 14.57 -0.31 17.02
N ALA A 20 13.99 -1.50 17.09
CA ALA A 20 13.38 -2.09 15.92
C ALA A 20 12.22 -1.17 15.53
N ASP A 21 12.40 -0.39 14.47
CA ASP A 21 11.31 0.34 13.83
C ASP A 21 10.38 -0.71 13.22
N THR A 22 9.42 -1.19 14.01
CA THR A 22 8.29 -1.92 13.47
C THR A 22 7.42 -0.88 12.79
N SER A 23 7.81 -0.47 11.58
CA SER A 23 7.00 0.32 10.65
C SER A 23 5.79 -0.51 10.17
N GLY A 24 5.00 -1.00 11.12
CA GLY A 24 3.75 -1.69 10.89
C GLY A 24 2.65 -0.69 10.58
N ILE A 25 1.54 -1.20 10.05
CA ILE A 25 0.38 -0.41 9.63
C ILE A 25 -0.12 0.58 10.71
N LEU A 26 0.13 0.27 11.99
CA LEU A 26 -0.29 1.01 13.19
C LEU A 26 -0.03 2.51 13.11
N ASN A 27 1.17 2.90 12.64
CA ASN A 27 1.62 4.30 12.63
C ASN A 27 1.47 4.95 11.25
N THR A 28 0.72 4.33 10.34
CA THR A 28 0.51 4.82 8.98
C THR A 28 -0.90 5.37 8.80
N LYS A 29 -1.13 6.12 7.71
CA LYS A 29 -2.48 6.59 7.34
C LYS A 29 -3.47 5.45 7.05
N HIS A 30 -2.98 4.24 6.82
CA HIS A 30 -3.81 3.05 6.59
C HIS A 30 -4.27 2.37 7.88
N ASN A 31 -3.81 2.81 9.05
CA ASN A 31 -4.54 2.53 10.28
C ASN A 31 -5.83 3.35 10.25
N LEU A 32 -6.92 2.74 9.77
CA LEU A 32 -8.23 3.35 9.69
C LEU A 32 -9.08 3.13 10.95
N SER A 33 -8.53 2.51 12.00
CA SER A 33 -9.21 2.40 13.30
C SER A 33 -9.30 3.77 13.98
N VAL A 34 -10.07 3.85 15.08
CA VAL A 34 -10.18 5.05 15.92
C VAL A 34 -8.84 5.61 16.42
N THR A 35 -7.77 4.80 16.44
CA THR A 35 -6.44 5.25 16.87
C THR A 35 -5.54 5.65 15.69
N GLY A 36 -6.08 5.71 14.48
CA GLY A 36 -5.36 6.03 13.26
C GLY A 36 -4.75 7.44 13.29
N PRO A 37 -3.48 7.61 12.88
CA PRO A 37 -2.85 8.94 12.80
C PRO A 37 -3.30 9.74 11.57
N GLY A 38 -4.03 9.10 10.64
CA GLY A 38 -4.56 9.75 9.44
C GLY A 38 -5.79 10.61 9.72
N PRO A 39 -6.10 11.56 8.80
CA PRO A 39 -7.30 12.38 8.94
C PRO A 39 -8.59 11.56 8.78
N ILE A 40 -8.55 10.49 7.99
CA ILE A 40 -9.69 9.58 7.79
C ILE A 40 -9.51 8.37 8.70
N HIS A 41 -10.50 8.13 9.55
CA HIS A 41 -10.56 6.97 10.43
C HIS A 41 -12.00 6.60 10.78
N ALA A 42 -12.20 5.43 11.35
CA ALA A 42 -13.47 4.99 11.86
C ALA A 42 -13.87 5.77 13.13
N LEU A 43 -15.17 5.93 13.33
CA LEU A 43 -15.72 6.61 14.49
C LEU A 43 -15.64 5.75 15.77
N THR A 44 -15.75 4.43 15.63
CA THR A 44 -15.82 3.51 16.79
C THR A 44 -15.06 2.19 16.62
N GLU A 45 -14.60 1.84 15.42
CA GLU A 45 -13.90 0.56 15.19
C GLU A 45 -12.45 0.61 15.66
N THR A 46 -12.04 -0.37 16.46
CA THR A 46 -10.70 -0.45 17.07
C THR A 46 -9.78 -1.45 16.38
N ARG A 47 -10.33 -2.41 15.62
CA ARG A 47 -9.54 -3.39 14.89
C ARG A 47 -8.89 -2.74 13.68
N ILE A 48 -7.58 -2.89 13.56
CA ILE A 48 -6.81 -2.21 12.52
C ILE A 48 -6.84 -3.00 11.22
N CYS A 49 -6.74 -4.32 11.30
CA CYS A 49 -6.64 -5.17 10.12
C CYS A 49 -7.98 -5.40 9.40
N ILE A 50 -9.12 -5.13 10.06
CA ILE A 50 -10.45 -5.47 9.52
C ILE A 50 -10.78 -4.71 8.22
N PHE A 51 -10.19 -3.54 7.99
CA PHE A 51 -10.40 -2.77 6.77
C PHE A 51 -9.83 -3.45 5.51
N CYS A 52 -8.87 -4.35 5.72
CA CYS A 52 -8.14 -5.04 4.65
C CYS A 52 -8.40 -6.56 4.68
N HIS A 53 -8.41 -7.17 5.86
CA HIS A 53 -8.44 -8.61 6.04
C HIS A 53 -9.68 -9.11 6.76
N THR A 54 -10.14 -10.30 6.37
CA THR A 54 -11.16 -11.04 7.10
C THR A 54 -10.80 -12.52 7.16
N PRO A 55 -10.93 -13.18 8.33
CA PRO A 55 -10.68 -14.61 8.45
C PRO A 55 -11.71 -15.47 7.70
N HIS A 56 -12.93 -14.95 7.48
CA HIS A 56 -14.01 -15.63 6.75
C HIS A 56 -14.78 -14.64 5.87
N ASN A 57 -15.46 -15.13 4.83
CA ASN A 57 -16.25 -14.30 3.91
C ASN A 57 -15.41 -13.27 3.13
N ALA A 58 -14.15 -13.61 2.81
CA ALA A 58 -13.28 -12.81 1.96
C ALA A 58 -13.60 -13.00 0.48
N THR A 59 -13.13 -12.09 -0.38
CA THR A 59 -12.91 -12.49 -1.78
C THR A 59 -11.84 -13.59 -1.83
N PRO A 60 -11.92 -14.54 -2.77
CA PRO A 60 -10.95 -15.64 -2.87
C PRO A 60 -9.54 -15.18 -3.30
N ASN A 61 -9.32 -13.87 -3.45
CA ASN A 61 -8.02 -13.28 -3.71
C ASN A 61 -7.13 -13.48 -2.48
N THR A 62 -5.92 -13.98 -2.69
CA THR A 62 -4.90 -14.11 -1.64
C THR A 62 -4.10 -12.81 -1.52
N PRO A 63 -3.88 -12.27 -0.30
CA PRO A 63 -4.41 -12.72 0.98
C PRO A 63 -5.90 -12.37 1.16
N LEU A 64 -6.61 -13.14 2.03
CA LEU A 64 -8.05 -12.99 2.30
C LEU A 64 -8.44 -11.51 2.49
N TRP A 65 -9.07 -10.94 1.46
CA TRP A 65 -9.39 -9.51 1.38
C TRP A 65 -10.83 -9.24 1.81
N ASN A 66 -11.01 -8.28 2.71
CA ASN A 66 -12.31 -7.96 3.32
C ASN A 66 -13.10 -6.89 2.58
N ARG A 67 -12.71 -6.56 1.35
CA ARG A 67 -13.46 -5.61 0.51
C ARG A 67 -13.89 -6.29 -0.77
N GLU A 68 -14.95 -5.77 -1.36
CA GLU A 68 -15.32 -6.14 -2.72
C GLU A 68 -14.27 -5.58 -3.70
N ILE A 69 -13.84 -6.41 -4.64
CA ILE A 69 -13.06 -5.94 -5.78
C ILE A 69 -14.08 -5.68 -6.90
N THR A 70 -14.51 -4.44 -7.06
CA THR A 70 -15.62 -4.09 -7.94
C THR A 70 -15.40 -4.60 -9.37
N HIS A 71 -16.11 -5.65 -9.77
CA HIS A 71 -16.01 -6.20 -11.12
C HIS A 71 -16.70 -5.29 -12.14
N GLY A 72 -16.19 -5.25 -13.38
CA GLY A 72 -16.77 -4.43 -14.46
C GLY A 72 -16.42 -2.94 -14.43
N VAL A 73 -15.56 -2.51 -13.50
CA VAL A 73 -14.96 -1.17 -13.54
C VAL A 73 -13.92 -1.13 -14.65
N ASN A 74 -14.10 -0.21 -15.59
CA ASN A 74 -13.12 0.07 -16.64
C ASN A 74 -12.32 1.31 -16.24
N TYR A 75 -11.02 1.12 -16.04
CA TYR A 75 -10.07 2.18 -15.80
C TYR A 75 -9.63 2.79 -17.12
N GLN A 76 -9.61 4.12 -17.18
CA GLN A 76 -8.92 4.85 -18.25
C GLN A 76 -7.44 4.81 -17.90
N THR A 77 -6.73 3.84 -18.45
CA THR A 77 -5.33 3.61 -18.14
C THR A 77 -4.45 4.71 -18.74
N TYR A 78 -3.22 4.81 -18.21
CA TYR A 78 -2.19 5.77 -18.59
C TYR A 78 -2.09 6.01 -20.09
N ASN A 79 -1.98 7.27 -20.48
CA ASN A 79 -1.76 7.63 -21.87
C ASN A 79 -0.79 8.79 -21.95
N SER A 80 0.43 8.52 -22.40
CA SER A 80 1.43 9.57 -22.65
C SER A 80 2.24 9.25 -23.90
N THR A 81 2.83 10.28 -24.51
CA THR A 81 3.70 10.14 -25.69
C THR A 81 5.01 9.40 -25.39
N THR A 82 5.38 9.25 -24.12
CA THR A 82 6.58 8.56 -23.66
C THR A 82 6.28 7.16 -23.10
N PHE A 83 5.00 6.77 -23.02
CA PHE A 83 4.57 5.48 -22.52
C PHE A 83 4.24 4.54 -23.69
N ASN A 84 5.14 3.60 -23.97
CA ASN A 84 5.06 2.72 -25.14
C ASN A 84 4.95 1.24 -24.72
N VAL A 85 3.88 0.90 -24.01
CA VAL A 85 3.53 -0.47 -23.59
C VAL A 85 2.05 -0.71 -23.85
N SER A 86 1.69 -1.94 -24.23
CA SER A 86 0.29 -2.34 -24.33
C SER A 86 -0.33 -2.41 -22.92
N LEU A 87 -1.33 -1.57 -22.66
CA LEU A 87 -1.98 -1.53 -21.36
C LEU A 87 -3.15 -2.49 -21.29
N SER A 88 -3.20 -3.22 -20.18
CA SER A 88 -4.36 -3.99 -19.75
C SER A 88 -5.03 -3.30 -18.57
N GLN A 89 -6.23 -3.74 -18.21
CA GLN A 89 -6.87 -3.26 -16.99
C GLN A 89 -6.04 -3.65 -15.76
N PRO A 90 -6.01 -2.82 -14.69
CA PRO A 90 -5.30 -3.17 -13.47
C PRO A 90 -5.69 -4.55 -12.92
N THR A 91 -4.70 -5.29 -12.44
CA THR A 91 -4.86 -6.64 -11.89
C THR A 91 -4.17 -6.77 -10.53
N GLY A 92 -4.28 -7.95 -9.90
CA GLY A 92 -3.44 -8.32 -8.76
C GLY A 92 -3.49 -7.34 -7.58
N SER A 93 -2.33 -7.06 -6.97
CA SER A 93 -2.23 -6.16 -5.81
C SER A 93 -2.73 -4.74 -6.10
N SER A 94 -2.54 -4.23 -7.32
CA SER A 94 -3.08 -2.90 -7.68
C SER A 94 -4.60 -2.82 -7.55
N ARG A 95 -5.33 -3.91 -7.80
CA ARG A 95 -6.79 -3.95 -7.58
C ARG A 95 -7.18 -3.92 -6.11
N LEU A 96 -6.33 -4.42 -5.21
CA LEU A 96 -6.54 -4.30 -3.77
C LEU A 96 -6.44 -2.83 -3.35
N CYS A 97 -5.41 -2.12 -3.82
CA CYS A 97 -5.24 -0.68 -3.59
C CYS A 97 -6.45 0.11 -4.14
N LEU A 98 -6.82 -0.17 -5.39
CA LEU A 98 -7.94 0.50 -6.04
C LEU A 98 -9.28 0.25 -5.34
N SER A 99 -9.51 -0.92 -4.71
CA SER A 99 -10.74 -1.15 -3.94
C SER A 99 -10.97 -0.19 -2.76
N CYS A 100 -9.93 0.56 -2.36
CA CYS A 100 -10.02 1.69 -1.45
C CYS A 100 -9.99 3.03 -2.18
N HIS A 101 -9.11 3.15 -3.18
CA HIS A 101 -8.69 4.43 -3.77
C HIS A 101 -9.42 4.82 -5.06
N ASP A 102 -10.22 3.93 -5.65
CA ASP A 102 -10.98 4.20 -6.87
C ASP A 102 -12.33 4.90 -6.64
N GLY A 103 -12.74 5.04 -5.37
CA GLY A 103 -13.98 5.70 -4.98
C GLY A 103 -15.26 4.96 -5.37
N THR A 104 -15.17 3.73 -5.88
CA THR A 104 -16.35 2.95 -6.31
C THR A 104 -17.15 2.40 -5.13
N ILE A 105 -16.50 2.20 -3.99
CA ILE A 105 -17.12 1.77 -2.73
C ILE A 105 -16.60 2.60 -1.56
N ALA A 106 -17.43 2.81 -0.54
CA ALA A 106 -17.04 3.55 0.65
C ALA A 106 -15.90 2.87 1.42
N LEU A 107 -15.03 3.65 2.08
CA LEU A 107 -13.89 3.12 2.86
C LEU A 107 -14.31 2.17 4.00
N GLY A 108 -15.47 2.42 4.61
CA GLY A 108 -16.00 1.57 5.67
C GLY A 108 -16.70 0.30 5.17
N GLN A 109 -16.91 0.17 3.86
CA GLN A 109 -17.65 -0.96 3.29
C GLN A 109 -16.76 -2.21 3.23
N VAL A 110 -16.82 -2.99 4.31
CA VAL A 110 -16.13 -4.28 4.44
C VAL A 110 -17.11 -5.44 4.45
N LYS A 111 -16.71 -6.60 3.94
CA LYS A 111 -17.57 -7.78 3.80
C LYS A 111 -17.97 -8.40 5.14
N SER A 112 -17.11 -8.33 6.14
CA SER A 112 -17.33 -8.95 7.45
C SER A 112 -18.27 -8.15 8.36
N VAL A 113 -18.69 -6.94 7.98
CA VAL A 113 -19.56 -6.06 8.79
C VAL A 113 -20.75 -5.60 7.95
N THR A 114 -21.92 -6.17 8.23
CA THR A 114 -23.17 -5.75 7.59
C THR A 114 -23.45 -4.27 7.86
N GLY A 115 -23.72 -3.50 6.81
CA GLY A 115 -23.95 -2.06 6.89
C GLY A 115 -22.66 -1.22 6.97
N GLY A 116 -21.49 -1.86 6.98
CA GLY A 116 -20.19 -1.19 6.97
C GLY A 116 -19.78 -0.57 8.30
N ILE A 117 -18.51 -0.15 8.36
CA ILE A 117 -17.93 0.60 9.47
C ILE A 117 -18.14 2.09 9.22
N LYS A 118 -18.62 2.82 10.22
CA LYS A 118 -18.82 4.27 10.08
C LYS A 118 -17.48 5.00 10.10
N MET A 119 -17.19 5.71 9.02
CA MET A 119 -16.00 6.55 8.87
C MET A 119 -16.31 8.01 9.19
N ASN A 120 -15.33 8.75 9.68
CA ASN A 120 -15.47 10.19 9.95
C ASN A 120 -15.56 11.04 8.66
N MET A 121 -14.98 10.54 7.56
CA MET A 121 -14.85 11.22 6.28
C MET A 121 -14.69 10.22 5.13
N GLU A 122 -14.85 10.71 3.90
CA GLU A 122 -14.57 10.00 2.65
C GLU A 122 -13.28 10.51 1.98
N LEU A 123 -12.86 9.84 0.90
CA LEU A 123 -11.70 10.24 0.09
C LEU A 123 -12.00 11.40 -0.87
N THR A 124 -13.27 11.73 -1.11
CA THR A 124 -13.72 12.74 -2.07
C THR A 124 -12.96 14.06 -1.90
N GLY A 125 -12.41 14.58 -3.00
CA GLY A 125 -11.66 15.84 -3.04
C GLY A 125 -10.23 15.74 -2.45
N ARG A 126 -9.70 14.54 -2.20
CA ARG A 126 -8.34 14.34 -1.72
C ARG A 126 -7.46 13.73 -2.80
N PRO A 127 -6.14 14.01 -2.83
CA PRO A 127 -5.20 13.40 -3.78
C PRO A 127 -5.10 11.88 -3.68
N SER A 128 -5.53 11.30 -2.56
CA SER A 128 -5.61 9.86 -2.37
C SER A 128 -6.79 9.22 -3.10
N LEU A 129 -7.74 9.98 -3.66
CA LEU A 129 -8.77 9.44 -4.54
C LEU A 129 -8.21 9.41 -5.97
N LEU A 130 -7.77 8.24 -6.42
CA LEU A 130 -7.31 8.03 -7.79
C LEU A 130 -8.50 7.97 -8.75
N GLY A 131 -9.61 7.39 -8.31
CA GLY A 131 -10.77 7.21 -9.16
C GLY A 131 -10.56 6.10 -10.20
N THR A 132 -11.30 6.20 -11.30
CA THR A 132 -11.23 5.26 -12.43
C THR A 132 -10.55 5.88 -13.66
N ASP A 133 -10.12 7.13 -13.58
CA ASP A 133 -9.32 7.78 -14.62
C ASP A 133 -7.89 7.87 -14.10
N LEU A 134 -7.01 7.01 -14.62
CA LEU A 134 -5.61 6.90 -14.20
C LEU A 134 -4.68 7.57 -15.22
N ARG A 135 -5.20 8.35 -16.17
CA ARG A 135 -4.40 8.87 -17.29
C ARG A 135 -3.33 9.86 -16.83
N ASP A 136 -3.53 10.53 -15.71
CA ASP A 136 -2.61 11.49 -15.07
C ASP A 136 -1.79 10.88 -13.92
N ASP A 137 -2.00 9.61 -13.59
CA ASP A 137 -1.27 8.89 -12.55
C ASP A 137 0.04 8.27 -13.08
N HIS A 138 0.92 7.86 -12.16
CA HIS A 138 2.09 7.06 -12.53
C HIS A 138 1.67 5.64 -12.94
N PRO A 139 2.19 5.12 -14.07
CA PRO A 139 1.85 3.80 -14.55
C PRO A 139 2.09 2.66 -13.55
N PHE A 140 1.09 1.80 -13.36
CA PHE A 140 1.19 0.52 -12.66
C PHE A 140 0.34 -0.55 -13.38
N SER A 141 0.49 -1.81 -12.98
CA SER A 141 -0.17 -2.99 -13.59
C SER A 141 0.09 -3.17 -15.08
N PHE A 142 1.36 -3.02 -15.49
CA PHE A 142 1.79 -3.24 -16.88
C PHE A 142 3.03 -4.15 -16.94
N PRO A 143 3.24 -4.88 -18.06
CA PRO A 143 4.42 -5.72 -18.24
C PRO A 143 5.68 -4.87 -18.43
N TYR A 144 6.63 -4.97 -17.50
CA TYR A 144 7.82 -4.12 -17.48
C TYR A 144 8.82 -4.46 -18.59
N ALA A 145 9.03 -5.74 -18.89
CA ALA A 145 9.96 -6.22 -19.91
C ALA A 145 9.52 -5.82 -21.33
N GLU A 146 8.21 -5.75 -21.60
CA GLU A 146 7.71 -5.20 -22.88
C GLU A 146 8.13 -3.74 -23.03
N GLY A 147 8.02 -2.95 -21.95
CA GLY A 147 8.53 -1.59 -21.93
C GLY A 147 10.03 -1.52 -22.19
N LEU A 148 10.81 -2.37 -21.52
CA LEU A 148 12.27 -2.40 -21.68
C LEU A 148 12.70 -2.70 -23.13
N ALA A 149 11.98 -3.58 -23.82
CA ALA A 149 12.24 -3.90 -25.22
C ALA A 149 11.91 -2.73 -26.17
N GLN A 150 10.96 -1.88 -25.81
CA GLN A 150 10.48 -0.76 -26.64
C GLN A 150 11.13 0.58 -26.29
N ASN A 151 11.72 0.71 -25.11
CA ASN A 151 12.32 1.96 -24.64
C ASN A 151 13.70 1.72 -23.98
N PRO A 152 14.80 2.04 -24.68
CA PRO A 152 16.17 1.89 -24.17
C PRO A 152 16.51 2.81 -22.99
N GLN A 153 15.61 3.75 -22.63
CA GLN A 153 15.75 4.61 -21.45
C GLN A 153 15.24 3.93 -20.17
N LEU A 154 14.45 2.86 -20.28
CA LEU A 154 14.05 2.08 -19.12
C LEU A 154 15.26 1.32 -18.57
N LYS A 155 15.38 1.32 -17.24
CA LYS A 155 16.46 0.59 -16.58
C LYS A 155 16.20 -0.91 -16.66
N PRO A 156 17.24 -1.76 -16.63
CA PRO A 156 17.05 -3.17 -16.35
C PRO A 156 16.18 -3.36 -15.11
N ARG A 157 15.36 -4.41 -15.12
CA ARG A 157 14.39 -4.72 -14.06
C ARG A 157 14.97 -4.45 -12.66
N PRO A 158 14.44 -3.46 -11.93
CA PRO A 158 14.93 -3.14 -10.59
C PRO A 158 14.66 -4.31 -9.64
N THR A 159 15.65 -4.68 -8.83
CA THR A 159 15.55 -5.81 -7.89
C THR A 159 14.77 -5.45 -6.61
N ASP A 160 14.55 -4.16 -6.39
CA ASP A 160 13.83 -3.58 -5.26
C ASP A 160 12.32 -3.44 -5.52
N LEU A 161 11.87 -3.67 -6.75
CA LEU A 161 10.46 -3.65 -7.11
C LEU A 161 9.87 -5.06 -7.10
N GLN A 162 8.65 -5.18 -6.58
CA GLN A 162 7.89 -6.41 -6.65
C GLN A 162 7.15 -6.50 -7.98
N PHE A 163 7.16 -7.70 -8.55
CA PHE A 163 6.46 -8.00 -9.79
C PHE A 163 5.59 -9.22 -9.56
N GLU A 164 4.38 -9.15 -10.09
CA GLU A 164 3.44 -10.25 -10.08
C GLU A 164 3.40 -10.92 -11.46
N ASN A 165 3.04 -12.19 -11.49
CA ASN A 165 2.91 -12.97 -12.73
C ASN A 165 4.16 -12.90 -13.63
N GLY A 166 5.34 -12.84 -13.02
CA GLY A 166 6.62 -12.83 -13.69
C GLY A 166 7.14 -11.42 -14.01
N ASP A 167 6.30 -10.49 -14.50
CA ASP A 167 6.79 -9.22 -15.07
C ASP A 167 5.86 -8.01 -14.90
N VAL A 168 4.70 -8.18 -14.27
CA VAL A 168 3.76 -7.08 -14.08
C VAL A 168 4.15 -6.28 -12.84
N ILE A 169 4.54 -5.02 -13.01
CA ILE A 169 4.75 -4.12 -11.88
C ILE A 169 3.39 -3.75 -11.27
N GLN A 170 3.27 -3.81 -9.96
CA GLN A 170 2.06 -3.35 -9.25
C GLN A 170 2.36 -2.08 -8.44
N CYS A 171 1.30 -1.45 -7.94
CA CYS A 171 1.38 -0.28 -7.07
C CYS A 171 2.04 -0.60 -5.73
#